data_AF-A0A2G5B7U5-F1
#
_entry.id   AF-A0A2G5B7U5-F1
#
_cell.length_a   1.000
_cell.length_b   1.000
_cell.length_c   1.000
_cell.angle_alpha   90.00
_cell.angle_beta   90.00
_cell.angle_gamma   90.00
#
_symmetry.space_group_name_H-M   'P 1'
#
loop_
_entity.id
_entity.type
_entity.pdbx_description
1 polymer ?
#
loop_
_entity_poly.entity_id
_entity_poly.type
_entity_poly.pdbx_seq_one_letter_code
_entity_poly.pdbx_strand_id
1 'polypeptide(L)'
;YLVLRPGLVISYPWTLLTAAFVEPNPVFLLCGLLTLVTIGSFLERQWGVRSYAAFLLVVAVVPALTATGLVILLYAVGGGAELLYKTQICGLAGVLSGFTIGLKQLVPDYNVKLLRGKIGFRVNDLPGVYTLIAPILFSILGDLGGVLLVNIGFIESFVYLRFYKRTGSVRGDRSEAFAFCTFFPEFIQPIIRRVSDVVY
;
A
#
# COMPACT_ATOMS: atom_id res chain seq x y z
N TYR A 1 1.14 21.48 -12.40
CA TYR A 1 0.71 20.91 -11.11
C TYR A 1 1.04 19.43 -11.10
N LEU A 2 1.82 18.96 -10.11
CA LEU A 2 2.24 17.56 -9.97
C LEU A 2 1.69 16.88 -8.72
N VAL A 3 1.46 17.64 -7.65
CA VAL A 3 0.85 17.17 -6.40
C VAL A 3 -0.67 17.10 -6.55
N LEU A 4 -1.24 15.98 -6.14
CA LEU A 4 -2.68 15.74 -6.15
C LEU A 4 -3.34 16.44 -4.96
N ARG A 5 -4.29 17.32 -5.27
CA ARG A 5 -5.19 17.96 -4.31
C ARG A 5 -6.62 17.61 -4.67
N PRO A 6 -7.44 17.08 -3.74
CA PRO A 6 -8.79 16.60 -4.05
C PRO A 6 -9.68 17.63 -4.76
N GLY A 7 -9.58 18.91 -4.40
CA GLY A 7 -10.36 19.99 -5.02
C GLY A 7 -9.99 20.33 -6.47
N LEU A 8 -8.85 19.85 -6.99
CA LEU A 8 -8.33 20.19 -8.32
C LEU A 8 -8.22 18.97 -9.27
N VAL A 9 -8.65 17.79 -8.84
CA VAL A 9 -8.45 16.54 -9.59
C VAL A 9 -9.17 16.54 -10.93
N ILE A 10 -10.37 17.14 -11.00
CA ILE A 10 -11.15 17.24 -12.25
C ILE A 10 -10.41 18.12 -13.27
N SER A 11 -9.78 19.20 -12.81
CA SER A 11 -9.03 20.12 -13.68
C SER A 11 -7.67 19.56 -14.09
N TYR A 12 -7.04 18.75 -13.24
CA TYR A 12 -5.70 18.21 -13.45
C TYR A 12 -5.65 16.69 -13.22
N PRO A 13 -6.32 15.87 -14.06
CA PRO A 13 -6.48 14.43 -13.83
C PRO A 13 -5.17 13.65 -13.86
N TRP A 14 -4.16 14.13 -14.59
CA TRP A 14 -2.83 13.51 -14.62
C TRP A 14 -2.15 13.47 -13.26
N THR A 15 -2.58 14.32 -12.31
CA THR A 15 -2.04 14.32 -10.94
C THR A 15 -2.27 13.01 -10.21
N LEU A 16 -3.28 12.21 -10.58
CA LEU A 16 -3.48 10.86 -10.03
C LEU A 16 -2.31 9.92 -10.33
N LEU A 17 -1.65 10.10 -11.48
CA LEU A 17 -0.50 9.31 -11.87
C LEU A 17 0.81 9.95 -11.39
N THR A 18 0.96 11.26 -11.59
CA THR A 18 2.23 11.94 -11.24
C THR A 18 2.45 12.06 -9.74
N ALA A 19 1.38 12.13 -8.93
CA ALA A 19 1.53 12.31 -7.48
C ALA A 19 2.16 11.12 -6.77
N ALA A 20 2.06 9.91 -7.33
CA ALA A 20 2.73 8.73 -6.78
C ALA A 20 4.27 8.85 -6.84
N PHE A 21 4.82 9.68 -7.74
CA PHE A 21 6.26 9.87 -7.92
C PHE A 21 6.78 11.20 -7.35
N VAL A 22 5.90 12.00 -6.75
CA VAL A 22 6.26 13.27 -6.13
C VAL A 22 6.15 13.13 -4.63
N GLU A 23 7.25 13.34 -3.94
CA GLU A 23 7.32 13.30 -2.48
C GLU A 23 7.94 14.62 -2.00
N PRO A 24 7.24 15.42 -1.17
CA PRO A 24 7.77 16.68 -0.66
C PRO A 24 8.98 16.50 0.26
N ASN A 25 9.02 15.38 0.98
CA ASN A 25 10.13 15.07 1.89
C ASN A 25 11.24 14.31 1.14
N PRO A 26 12.46 14.86 1.03
CA PRO A 26 13.54 14.23 0.28
C PRO A 26 14.00 12.90 0.89
N VAL A 27 13.86 12.71 2.21
CA VAL A 27 14.20 11.45 2.86
C VAL A 27 13.24 10.34 2.43
N PHE A 28 11.94 10.62 2.46
CA PHE A 28 10.93 9.66 1.99
C PHE A 28 11.05 9.40 0.49
N LEU A 29 11.42 10.42 -0.30
CA LEU A 29 11.68 10.25 -1.73
C LEU A 29 12.83 9.28 -1.96
N LEU A 30 13.97 9.49 -1.29
CA LEU A 30 15.15 8.64 -1.43
C LEU A 30 14.88 7.21 -0.97
N CYS A 31 14.24 7.04 0.20
CA CYS A 31 13.84 5.72 0.68
C CYS A 31 12.87 5.02 -0.30
N GLY A 32 11.87 5.75 -0.79
CA GLY A 32 10.91 5.24 -1.77
C GLY A 32 11.56 4.81 -3.08
N LEU A 33 12.48 5.61 -3.62
CA LEU A 33 13.24 5.27 -4.83
C LEU A 33 14.14 4.06 -4.62
N LEU A 34 14.83 3.97 -3.48
CA LEU A 34 15.65 2.80 -3.14
C LEU A 34 14.79 1.54 -3.07
N THR A 35 13.61 1.61 -2.44
CA THR A 35 12.67 0.50 -2.42
C THR A 35 12.14 0.17 -3.81
N LEU A 36 11.86 1.18 -4.63
CA LEU A 36 11.39 0.98 -6.00
C LEU A 36 12.42 0.25 -6.86
N VAL A 37 13.70 0.60 -6.73
CA VAL A 37 14.79 -0.07 -7.45
C VAL A 37 15.04 -1.48 -6.91
N THR A 38 15.14 -1.65 -5.59
CA THR A 38 15.52 -2.93 -4.99
C THR A 38 14.36 -3.94 -4.99
N ILE A 39 13.23 -3.60 -4.40
CA ILE A 39 12.06 -4.48 -4.30
C ILE A 39 11.34 -4.53 -5.65
N GLY A 40 11.19 -3.41 -6.34
CA GLY A 40 10.54 -3.38 -7.64
C GLY A 40 11.24 -4.25 -8.68
N SER A 41 12.59 -4.20 -8.76
CA SER A 41 13.32 -5.09 -9.67
C SER A 41 13.21 -6.57 -9.29
N PHE A 42 13.10 -6.89 -8.00
CA PHE A 42 12.84 -8.25 -7.55
C PHE A 42 11.43 -8.73 -7.98
N LEU A 43 10.39 -7.91 -7.77
CA LEU A 43 9.02 -8.22 -8.20
C LEU A 43 8.93 -8.35 -9.73
N GLU A 44 9.58 -7.48 -10.47
CA GLU A 44 9.63 -7.51 -11.93
C GLU A 44 10.23 -8.81 -12.46
N ARG A 45 11.33 -9.27 -11.87
CA ARG A 45 11.97 -10.55 -12.24
C ARG A 45 11.07 -11.76 -11.99
N GLN A 46 10.29 -11.74 -10.90
CA GLN A 46 9.45 -12.87 -10.50
C GLN A 46 8.10 -12.90 -11.25
N TRP A 47 7.50 -11.76 -11.54
CA TRP A 47 6.19 -11.67 -12.18
C TRP A 47 6.23 -11.40 -13.69
N GLY A 48 7.40 -10.98 -14.19
CA GLY A 48 7.57 -10.45 -15.53
C GLY A 48 7.08 -9.01 -15.67
N VAL A 49 7.66 -8.31 -16.65
CA VAL A 49 7.49 -6.87 -16.88
C VAL A 49 6.01 -6.46 -17.01
N ARG A 50 5.20 -7.23 -17.75
CA ARG A 50 3.78 -6.89 -17.99
C ARG A 50 2.94 -6.91 -16.71
N SER A 51 3.08 -7.97 -15.93
CA SER A 51 2.33 -8.15 -14.67
C SER A 51 2.79 -7.17 -13.61
N TYR A 52 4.10 -6.90 -13.54
CA TYR A 52 4.68 -5.91 -12.65
C TYR A 52 4.24 -4.49 -13.00
N ALA A 53 4.29 -4.09 -14.28
CA ALA A 53 3.82 -2.78 -14.72
C ALA A 53 2.33 -2.57 -14.43
N ALA A 54 1.50 -3.59 -14.67
CA ALA A 54 0.08 -3.54 -14.32
C ALA A 54 -0.14 -3.39 -12.81
N PHE A 55 0.62 -4.14 -12.00
CA PHE A 55 0.58 -3.98 -10.55
C PHE A 55 1.01 -2.59 -10.10
N LEU A 56 2.13 -2.08 -10.61
CA LEU A 56 2.66 -0.76 -10.28
C LEU A 56 1.64 0.34 -10.60
N LEU A 57 0.97 0.27 -11.75
CA LEU A 57 -0.09 1.20 -12.11
C LEU A 57 -1.28 1.12 -11.16
N VAL A 58 -1.70 -0.10 -10.78
CA VAL A 58 -2.80 -0.29 -9.83
C VAL A 58 -2.46 0.34 -8.47
N VAL A 59 -1.30 0.03 -7.91
CA VAL A 59 -0.90 0.53 -6.57
C VAL A 59 -0.50 2.00 -6.54
N ALA A 60 -0.21 2.61 -7.70
CA ALA A 60 0.04 4.04 -7.81
C ALA A 60 -1.25 4.85 -7.98
N VAL A 61 -2.16 4.40 -8.85
CA VAL A 61 -3.32 5.19 -9.29
C VAL A 61 -4.56 4.90 -8.45
N VAL A 62 -4.86 3.64 -8.17
CA VAL A 62 -6.12 3.27 -7.50
C VAL A 62 -6.16 3.82 -6.07
N PRO A 63 -5.08 3.73 -5.25
CA PRO A 63 -5.10 4.30 -3.91
C PRO A 63 -5.24 5.81 -3.91
N ALA A 64 -4.64 6.49 -4.88
CA ALA A 64 -4.74 7.94 -5.02
C ALA A 64 -6.17 8.37 -5.39
N LEU A 65 -6.83 7.60 -6.26
CA LEU A 65 -8.21 7.82 -6.65
C LEU A 65 -9.18 7.58 -5.49
N THR A 66 -9.05 6.46 -4.77
CA THR A 66 -9.93 6.13 -3.64
C THR A 66 -9.67 7.03 -2.44
N ALA A 67 -8.42 7.42 -2.16
CA ALA A 67 -8.10 8.44 -1.16
C ALA A 67 -8.73 9.80 -1.51
N THR A 68 -8.67 10.20 -2.79
CA THR A 68 -9.33 11.42 -3.27
C THR A 68 -10.83 11.36 -3.03
N GLY A 69 -11.48 10.26 -3.43
CA GLY A 69 -12.91 10.05 -3.20
C GLY A 69 -13.28 10.11 -1.73
N LEU A 70 -12.49 9.47 -0.86
CA LEU A 70 -12.69 9.50 0.57
C LEU A 70 -12.58 10.91 1.16
N VAL A 71 -11.59 11.70 0.74
CA VAL A 71 -11.45 13.10 1.21
C VAL A 71 -12.62 13.96 0.72
N ILE A 72 -13.11 13.76 -0.50
CA ILE A 72 -14.31 14.46 -1.00
C ILE A 72 -15.54 14.09 -0.17
N LEU A 73 -15.71 12.80 0.20
CA LEU A 73 -16.79 12.35 1.07
C LEU A 73 -16.68 12.97 2.48
N LEU A 74 -15.47 13.00 3.06
CA LEU A 74 -15.21 13.65 4.35
C LEU A 74 -15.51 15.15 4.29
N TYR A 75 -15.18 15.81 3.19
CA TYR A 75 -15.57 17.19 2.95
C TYR A 75 -17.09 17.36 2.87
N ALA A 76 -17.81 16.48 2.17
CA ALA A 76 -19.27 16.57 2.06
C ALA A 76 -19.97 16.45 3.41
N VAL A 77 -19.41 15.69 4.35
CA VAL A 77 -19.95 15.53 5.71
C VAL A 77 -19.48 16.64 6.66
N GLY A 78 -18.21 17.02 6.61
CA GLY A 78 -17.59 17.95 7.58
C GLY A 78 -17.52 19.42 7.15
N GLY A 79 -17.70 19.74 5.87
CA GLY A 79 -17.75 21.10 5.33
C GLY A 79 -16.43 21.88 5.30
N GLY A 80 -15.30 21.28 5.70
CA GLY A 80 -14.00 21.97 5.78
C GLY A 80 -13.29 22.09 4.42
N ALA A 81 -13.30 23.27 3.81
CA ALA A 81 -12.59 23.52 2.54
C ALA A 81 -11.08 23.22 2.62
N GLU A 82 -10.49 23.25 3.82
CA GLU A 82 -9.10 22.89 4.05
C GLU A 82 -8.78 21.46 3.61
N LEU A 83 -9.72 20.52 3.78
CA LEU A 83 -9.55 19.12 3.37
C LEU A 83 -9.36 18.99 1.85
N LEU A 84 -10.01 19.85 1.06
CA LEU A 84 -9.91 19.78 -0.40
C LEU A 84 -8.64 20.42 -0.96
N TYR A 85 -8.14 21.47 -0.32
CA TYR A 85 -7.10 22.32 -0.89
C TYR A 85 -5.75 22.29 -0.15
N LYS A 86 -5.73 21.92 1.15
CA LYS A 86 -4.51 21.77 1.94
C LYS A 86 -4.02 20.32 1.99
N THR A 87 -4.92 19.34 1.96
CA THR A 87 -4.52 17.93 1.93
C THR A 87 -3.82 17.59 0.62
N GLN A 88 -2.60 17.08 0.74
CA GLN A 88 -1.79 16.63 -0.38
C GLN A 88 -1.76 15.11 -0.35
N ILE A 89 -2.26 14.47 -1.42
CA ILE A 89 -2.23 13.01 -1.54
C ILE A 89 -1.11 12.68 -2.50
N CYS A 90 0.11 12.59 -2.00
CA CYS A 90 1.29 12.34 -2.83
C CYS A 90 2.24 11.37 -2.16
N GLY A 91 3.18 10.87 -2.93
CA GLY A 91 4.25 10.04 -2.44
C GLY A 91 4.12 8.56 -2.79
N LEU A 92 5.19 7.84 -2.49
CA LEU A 92 5.33 6.42 -2.79
C LEU A 92 4.70 5.53 -1.72
N ALA A 93 4.09 6.09 -0.67
CA ALA A 93 3.58 5.34 0.48
C ALA A 93 2.60 4.21 0.10
N GLY A 94 1.70 4.47 -0.86
CA GLY A 94 0.79 3.45 -1.39
C GLY A 94 1.54 2.34 -2.14
N VAL A 95 2.51 2.71 -2.98
CA VAL A 95 3.37 1.75 -3.71
C VAL A 95 4.18 0.89 -2.73
N LEU A 96 4.75 1.49 -1.69
CA LEU A 96 5.49 0.78 -0.64
C LEU A 96 4.60 -0.24 0.08
N SER A 97 3.38 0.14 0.45
CA SER A 97 2.41 -0.79 1.06
C SER A 97 2.14 -1.99 0.13
N GLY A 98 1.94 -1.75 -1.16
CA GLY A 98 1.74 -2.82 -2.13
C GLY A 98 2.97 -3.71 -2.31
N PHE A 99 4.16 -3.14 -2.26
CA PHE A 99 5.41 -3.89 -2.39
C PHE A 99 5.63 -4.81 -1.21
N THR A 100 5.28 -4.41 0.02
CA THR A 100 5.33 -5.32 1.17
C THR A 100 4.45 -6.54 0.97
N ILE A 101 3.23 -6.35 0.46
CA ILE A 101 2.29 -7.44 0.19
C ILE A 101 2.81 -8.33 -0.95
N GLY A 102 3.33 -7.74 -2.02
CA GLY A 102 3.93 -8.47 -3.13
C GLY A 102 5.11 -9.33 -2.70
N LEU A 103 5.95 -8.81 -1.79
CA LEU A 103 7.06 -9.57 -1.20
C LEU A 103 6.56 -10.76 -0.38
N LYS A 104 5.55 -10.55 0.46
CA LYS A 104 4.95 -11.66 1.22
C LYS A 104 4.38 -12.74 0.30
N GLN A 105 3.76 -12.35 -0.81
CA GLN A 105 3.24 -13.31 -1.80
C GLN A 105 4.34 -14.22 -2.36
N LEU A 106 5.53 -13.67 -2.59
CA LEU A 106 6.64 -14.38 -3.25
C LEU A 106 7.58 -15.10 -2.28
N VAL A 107 7.71 -14.61 -1.05
CA VAL A 107 8.65 -15.14 -0.05
C VAL A 107 7.90 -15.44 1.26
N PRO A 108 7.02 -16.46 1.29
CA PRO A 108 6.19 -16.74 2.44
C PRO A 108 6.94 -17.35 3.65
N ASP A 109 8.20 -17.77 3.53
CA ASP A 109 8.83 -18.63 4.56
C ASP A 109 10.21 -18.16 5.06
N TYR A 110 10.63 -16.92 4.78
CA TYR A 110 11.93 -16.45 5.29
C TYR A 110 11.83 -15.94 6.73
N ASN A 111 12.34 -16.73 7.67
CA ASN A 111 12.50 -16.36 9.07
C ASN A 111 13.79 -15.56 9.25
N VAL A 112 13.68 -14.24 9.47
CA VAL A 112 14.84 -13.42 9.82
C VAL A 112 15.00 -13.47 11.34
N LYS A 113 16.04 -14.18 11.81
CA LYS A 113 16.40 -14.18 13.24
C LYS A 113 17.27 -12.96 13.52
N LEU A 114 16.69 -11.90 14.08
CA LEU A 114 17.42 -10.74 14.58
C LEU A 114 17.90 -10.97 16.03
N LEU A 115 18.91 -10.22 16.47
CA LEU A 115 19.38 -10.17 17.86
C LEU A 115 19.79 -11.55 18.45
N ARG A 116 20.68 -12.29 17.78
CA ARG A 116 21.16 -13.62 18.24
C ARG A 116 20.00 -14.58 18.59
N GLY A 117 18.87 -14.49 17.88
CA GLY A 117 17.72 -15.38 18.06
C GLY A 117 16.72 -14.96 19.14
N LYS A 118 16.86 -13.76 19.76
CA LYS A 118 15.89 -13.26 20.74
C LYS A 118 14.64 -12.65 20.11
N ILE A 119 14.74 -12.12 18.90
CA ILE A 119 13.60 -11.58 18.16
C ILE A 119 13.59 -12.23 16.77
N GLY A 120 12.69 -13.19 16.59
CA GLY A 120 12.39 -13.76 15.28
C GLY A 120 11.34 -12.90 14.60
N PHE A 121 11.66 -12.32 13.45
CA PHE A 121 10.71 -11.59 12.63
C PHE A 121 10.47 -12.39 11.35
N ARG A 122 9.21 -12.76 11.08
CA ARG A 122 8.89 -13.39 9.81
C ARG A 122 8.68 -12.30 8.77
N VAL A 123 9.19 -12.51 7.55
CA VAL A 123 8.88 -11.64 6.42
C VAL A 123 7.36 -11.51 6.20
N ASN A 124 6.59 -12.51 6.64
CA ASN A 124 5.11 -12.49 6.66
C ASN A 124 4.49 -11.36 7.47
N ASP A 125 5.20 -10.86 8.48
CA ASP A 125 4.71 -9.79 9.35
C ASP A 125 5.05 -8.39 8.78
N LEU A 126 5.90 -8.29 7.73
CA LEU A 126 6.28 -7.00 7.13
C LEU A 126 5.09 -6.14 6.73
N PRO A 127 4.08 -6.66 6.01
CA PRO A 127 2.98 -5.80 5.56
C PRO A 127 2.12 -5.31 6.72
N GLY A 128 1.89 -6.16 7.73
CA GLY A 128 1.14 -5.77 8.92
C GLY A 128 1.89 -4.75 9.76
N VAL A 129 3.18 -4.95 10.00
CA VAL A 129 4.01 -3.98 10.74
C VAL A 129 4.07 -2.64 10.01
N TYR A 130 4.28 -2.65 8.68
CA TYR A 130 4.28 -1.41 7.91
C TYR A 130 2.94 -0.68 8.00
N THR A 131 1.82 -1.41 7.84
CA THR A 131 0.47 -0.84 7.89
C THR A 131 0.09 -0.35 9.29
N LEU A 132 0.67 -0.91 10.36
CA LEU A 132 0.40 -0.45 11.73
C LEU A 132 1.28 0.75 12.11
N ILE A 133 2.55 0.77 11.71
CA ILE A 133 3.51 1.80 12.14
C ILE A 133 3.49 3.03 11.23
N ALA A 134 3.48 2.85 9.91
CA ALA A 134 3.63 3.97 8.97
C ALA A 134 2.49 5.01 9.09
N PRO A 135 1.21 4.63 9.23
CA PRO A 135 0.15 5.61 9.44
C PRO A 135 0.29 6.41 10.74
N ILE A 136 0.83 5.81 11.81
CA ILE A 136 1.10 6.53 13.06
C ILE A 136 2.18 7.58 12.83
N LEU A 137 3.25 7.23 12.12
CA LEU A 137 4.32 8.16 11.77
C LEU A 137 3.81 9.32 10.90
N PHE A 138 3.03 9.03 9.85
CA PHE A 138 2.43 10.08 9.02
C PHE A 138 1.47 10.97 9.81
N SER A 139 0.71 10.41 10.75
CA SER A 139 -0.19 11.18 11.63
C SER A 139 0.57 12.14 12.54
N ILE A 140 1.70 11.72 13.12
CA ILE A 140 2.56 12.58 13.95
C ILE A 140 3.15 13.73 13.11
N LEU A 141 3.44 13.48 11.83
CA LEU A 141 3.91 14.50 10.90
C LEU A 141 2.79 15.39 10.33
N GLY A 142 1.52 15.11 10.66
CA GLY A 142 0.36 15.84 10.15
C GLY A 142 0.02 15.55 8.68
N ASP A 143 0.53 14.46 8.12
CA ASP A 143 0.30 14.07 6.73
C ASP A 143 -0.86 13.07 6.60
N LEU A 144 -2.06 13.60 6.41
CA LEU A 144 -3.26 12.79 6.16
C LEU A 144 -3.17 12.00 4.84
N GLY A 145 -2.48 12.53 3.82
CA GLY A 145 -2.36 11.87 2.52
C GLY A 145 -1.58 10.57 2.64
N GLY A 146 -0.43 10.60 3.31
CA GLY A 146 0.37 9.42 3.61
C GLY A 146 -0.40 8.36 4.41
N VAL A 147 -1.16 8.77 5.44
CA VAL A 147 -2.02 7.86 6.23
C VAL A 147 -3.02 7.11 5.34
N LEU A 148 -3.71 7.83 4.46
CA LEU A 148 -4.70 7.24 3.56
C LEU A 148 -4.02 6.30 2.55
N LEU A 149 -2.94 6.74 1.91
CA LEU A 149 -2.23 5.96 0.90
C LEU A 149 -1.71 4.63 1.44
N VAL A 150 -1.17 4.59 2.67
CA VAL A 150 -0.68 3.34 3.27
C VAL A 150 -1.83 2.35 3.50
N ASN A 151 -2.92 2.78 4.14
CA ASN A 151 -4.02 1.89 4.51
C ASN A 151 -4.80 1.41 3.29
N ILE A 152 -5.13 2.34 2.39
CA ILE A 152 -5.84 2.03 1.15
C ILE A 152 -4.97 1.19 0.24
N GLY A 153 -3.69 1.56 0.06
CA GLY A 153 -2.75 0.81 -0.75
C GLY A 153 -2.56 -0.61 -0.23
N PHE A 154 -2.54 -0.82 1.09
CA PHE A 154 -2.48 -2.15 1.69
C PHE A 154 -3.70 -2.99 1.30
N ILE A 155 -4.91 -2.47 1.50
CA ILE A 155 -6.16 -3.20 1.20
C ILE A 155 -6.25 -3.49 -0.31
N GLU A 156 -6.03 -2.49 -1.15
CA GLU A 156 -6.18 -2.63 -2.60
C GLU A 156 -5.13 -3.56 -3.21
N SER A 157 -3.89 -3.51 -2.73
CA SER A 157 -2.85 -4.42 -3.20
C SER A 157 -3.14 -5.86 -2.80
N PHE A 158 -3.65 -6.09 -1.57
CA PHE A 158 -4.10 -7.41 -1.16
C PHE A 158 -5.23 -7.91 -2.06
N VAL A 159 -6.26 -7.10 -2.27
CA VAL A 159 -7.40 -7.45 -3.14
C VAL A 159 -6.94 -7.75 -4.56
N TYR A 160 -6.05 -6.92 -5.12
CA TYR A 160 -5.53 -7.12 -6.47
C TYR A 160 -4.75 -8.44 -6.60
N LEU A 161 -3.84 -8.73 -5.67
CA LEU A 161 -3.02 -9.95 -5.72
C LEU A 161 -3.83 -11.21 -5.40
N ARG A 162 -4.78 -11.13 -4.46
CA ARG A 162 -5.66 -12.24 -4.06
C ARG A 162 -6.66 -12.62 -5.16
N PHE A 163 -7.23 -11.64 -5.88
CA PHE A 163 -8.38 -11.89 -6.76
C PHE A 163 -8.22 -11.48 -8.23
N TYR A 164 -7.29 -10.59 -8.59
CA TYR A 164 -7.23 -10.00 -9.94
C TYR A 164 -5.98 -10.39 -10.73
N LYS A 165 -4.79 -10.37 -10.12
CA LYS A 165 -3.53 -10.68 -10.80
C LYS A 165 -3.58 -12.08 -11.42
N ARG A 166 -3.27 -12.20 -12.71
CA ARG A 166 -3.20 -13.51 -13.39
C ARG A 166 -1.78 -14.05 -13.42
N THR A 167 -1.65 -15.33 -13.11
CA THR A 167 -0.41 -16.10 -13.26
C THR A 167 -0.74 -17.31 -14.13
N GLY A 168 -0.43 -17.22 -15.43
CA GLY A 168 -0.86 -18.23 -16.41
C GLY A 168 -2.38 -18.29 -16.55
N SER A 169 -2.96 -19.48 -16.38
CA SER A 169 -4.42 -19.71 -16.41
C SER A 169 -5.12 -19.39 -15.08
N VAL A 170 -4.36 -19.26 -13.99
CA VAL A 170 -4.91 -19.04 -12.64
C VAL A 170 -5.05 -17.54 -12.37
N ARG A 171 -6.21 -17.16 -11.83
CA ARG A 171 -6.51 -15.79 -11.42
C ARG A 171 -6.44 -15.67 -9.90
N GLY A 172 -5.60 -14.74 -9.45
CA GLY A 172 -5.36 -14.45 -8.04
C GLY A 172 -4.53 -15.52 -7.34
N ASP A 173 -4.21 -15.24 -6.08
CA ASP A 173 -3.57 -16.18 -5.18
C ASP A 173 -4.60 -16.72 -4.19
N ARG A 174 -4.89 -18.01 -4.23
CA ARG A 174 -5.89 -18.66 -3.37
C ARG A 174 -5.28 -19.36 -2.16
N SER A 175 -3.96 -19.35 -2.01
CA SER A 175 -3.26 -20.04 -0.93
C SER A 175 -3.70 -19.54 0.45
N GLU A 176 -3.81 -20.44 1.43
CA GLU A 176 -4.09 -20.04 2.82
C GLU A 176 -2.92 -19.24 3.43
N ALA A 177 -1.69 -19.48 2.95
CA ALA A 177 -0.52 -18.71 3.31
C ALA A 177 -0.69 -17.21 3.01
N PHE A 178 -1.43 -16.87 1.95
CA PHE A 178 -1.75 -15.50 1.53
C PHE A 178 -3.13 -15.01 2.01
N ALA A 179 -3.70 -15.60 3.07
CA ALA A 179 -4.94 -15.11 3.66
C ALA A 179 -4.77 -13.75 4.37
N PHE A 180 -5.84 -12.97 4.46
CA PHE A 180 -5.78 -11.61 5.07
C PHE A 180 -5.32 -11.62 6.54
N CYS A 181 -5.70 -12.65 7.30
CA CYS A 181 -5.29 -12.77 8.70
C CYS A 181 -3.78 -12.97 8.86
N THR A 182 -3.10 -13.63 7.91
CA THR A 182 -1.68 -13.96 8.02
C THR A 182 -0.77 -12.75 7.83
N PHE A 183 -1.31 -11.56 7.50
CA PHE A 183 -0.52 -10.32 7.40
C PHE A 183 -0.22 -9.71 8.78
N PHE A 184 -0.90 -10.19 9.82
CA PHE A 184 -0.79 -9.66 11.17
C PHE A 184 -0.07 -10.65 12.09
N PRO A 185 0.52 -10.18 13.19
CA PRO A 185 1.16 -11.04 14.18
C PRO A 185 0.22 -12.12 14.72
N GLU A 186 0.77 -13.30 15.05
CA GLU A 186 0.01 -14.50 15.45
C GLU A 186 -1.02 -14.26 16.56
N PHE A 187 -0.75 -13.34 17.49
CA PHE A 187 -1.67 -13.02 18.58
C PHE A 187 -2.94 -12.29 18.13
N ILE A 188 -2.94 -11.58 16.99
CA ILE A 188 -4.10 -10.86 16.44
C ILE A 188 -4.85 -11.73 15.40
N GLN A 189 -4.15 -12.65 14.75
CA GLN A 189 -4.70 -13.51 13.69
C GLN A 189 -6.05 -14.18 14.02
N PRO A 190 -6.31 -14.76 15.22
CA PRO A 190 -7.58 -15.44 15.48
C PRO A 190 -8.78 -14.48 15.43
N ILE A 191 -8.61 -13.23 15.85
CA ILE A 191 -9.66 -12.20 15.82
C ILE A 191 -9.94 -11.83 14.36
N ILE A 192 -8.88 -11.56 13.59
CA ILE A 192 -9.00 -11.14 12.19
C ILE A 192 -9.55 -12.28 11.33
N ARG A 193 -9.16 -13.52 11.59
CA ARG A 193 -9.63 -14.71 10.87
C ARG A 193 -11.14 -14.85 10.97
N ARG A 194 -11.71 -14.67 12.17
CA ARG A 194 -13.16 -14.72 12.37
C ARG A 194 -13.89 -13.66 11.54
N VAL A 195 -13.30 -12.47 11.37
CA VAL A 195 -13.88 -11.41 10.55
C VAL A 195 -13.69 -11.69 9.07
N SER A 196 -12.51 -12.17 8.65
CA SER A 196 -12.22 -12.44 7.23
C SER A 196 -13.08 -13.56 6.66
N ASP A 197 -13.29 -14.65 7.42
CA ASP A 197 -14.08 -15.81 7.00
C ASP A 197 -15.58 -15.48 6.79
N VAL A 198 -16.06 -14.35 7.31
CA VAL A 198 -17.42 -13.86 7.06
C VAL A 198 -17.50 -13.07 5.75
N VAL A 199 -16.41 -12.42 5.35
CA VAL A 199 -16.36 -11.53 4.18
C VAL A 199 -16.12 -12.30 2.89
N TYR A 200 -15.32 -13.36 2.93
CA TYR A 200 -15.05 -14.26 1.80
C TYR A 200 -14.71 -15.68 2.26
#